data_AF-A0CGB9-F1
#
_entry.id   AF-A0CGB9-F1
#
_cell.length_a   1.000
_cell.length_b   1.000
_cell.length_c   1.000
_cell.angle_alpha   90.00
_cell.angle_beta   90.00
_cell.angle_gamma   90.00
#
_symmetry.space_group_name_H-M   'P 1'
#
loop_
_entity.id
_entity.type
_entity.pdbx_description
1 polymer ?
#
loop_
_entity_poly.entity_id
_entity_poly.type
_entity_poly.pdbx_seq_one_letter_code
_entity_poly.pdbx_strand_id
1 'polypeptide(L)'
;MGPYGYQTIVSKTFTNVPPNNLIEFKVGIWKLDSWDSEGFQIFANNVEIENLKLSFHDGTMMCRNEIWEDLFQPLSFRLKITGTDLTIKLKDNLQTDTWFEDLWDESWGFRDFILRLAVPCVNFYSECNYTGALFQICQGEKSKLQNEIPIEIKSILMGPGIIVKLKSPNYFAGVIQEFTSSQPCLMAYQFPKVIYQE
;
A
#
# COMPACT_ATOMS: atom_id res chain seq x y z
N MET A 1 -8.60 -17.29 -6.79
CA MET A 1 -7.76 -18.38 -7.33
C MET A 1 -7.49 -19.34 -6.19
N GLY A 2 -7.37 -20.64 -6.50
CA GLY A 2 -7.33 -21.73 -5.50
C GLY A 2 -8.63 -22.56 -5.49
N PRO A 3 -8.77 -23.50 -4.54
CA PRO A 3 -7.82 -23.76 -3.45
C PRO A 3 -6.49 -24.38 -3.92
N TYR A 4 -5.45 -24.16 -3.14
CA TYR A 4 -4.10 -24.69 -3.28
C TYR A 4 -3.73 -25.41 -1.99
N GLY A 5 -3.02 -26.54 -2.11
CA GLY A 5 -2.61 -27.35 -0.96
C GLY A 5 -1.11 -27.27 -0.72
N TYR A 6 -0.62 -28.23 0.06
CA TYR A 6 0.77 -28.41 0.48
C TYR A 6 1.84 -28.01 -0.55
N GLN A 7 2.82 -27.21 -0.11
CA GLN A 7 4.01 -26.82 -0.88
C GLN A 7 3.73 -26.14 -2.23
N THR A 8 2.56 -25.52 -2.37
CA THR A 8 2.22 -24.81 -3.60
C THR A 8 2.97 -23.48 -3.69
N ILE A 9 3.57 -23.23 -4.85
CA ILE A 9 4.16 -21.93 -5.19
C ILE A 9 3.38 -21.32 -6.35
N VAL A 10 2.77 -20.17 -6.11
CA VAL A 10 2.19 -19.33 -7.17
C VAL A 10 3.13 -18.15 -7.40
N SER A 11 3.64 -18.02 -8.63
CA SER A 11 4.61 -16.97 -8.97
C SER A 11 4.25 -16.29 -10.27
N LYS A 12 4.46 -14.97 -10.33
CA LYS A 12 4.38 -14.20 -11.56
C LYS A 12 5.48 -13.16 -11.64
N THR A 13 6.17 -13.15 -12.77
CA THR A 13 7.14 -12.11 -13.13
C THR A 13 6.48 -11.11 -14.06
N PHE A 14 6.52 -9.84 -13.67
CA PHE A 14 6.13 -8.69 -14.46
C PHE A 14 7.41 -8.08 -15.04
N THR A 15 7.49 -8.02 -16.36
CA THR A 15 8.59 -7.38 -17.08
C THR A 15 8.23 -5.96 -17.50
N ASN A 16 9.24 -5.15 -17.80
CA ASN A 16 9.08 -3.74 -18.20
C ASN A 16 8.34 -2.89 -17.16
N VAL A 17 8.53 -3.21 -15.88
CA VAL A 17 8.10 -2.39 -14.76
C VAL A 17 8.95 -1.11 -14.75
N PRO A 18 8.33 0.09 -14.65
CA PRO A 18 9.08 1.33 -14.59
C PRO A 18 10.09 1.33 -13.41
N PRO A 19 11.41 1.41 -13.67
CA PRO A 19 12.40 1.36 -12.61
C PRO A 19 12.32 2.61 -11.72
N ASN A 20 12.82 2.49 -10.48
CA ASN A 20 12.81 3.55 -9.47
C ASN A 20 11.43 4.08 -9.09
N ASN A 21 10.37 3.31 -9.35
CA ASN A 21 9.02 3.65 -8.93
C ASN A 21 8.64 2.90 -7.64
N LEU A 22 7.71 3.51 -6.91
CA LEU A 22 7.01 2.85 -5.83
C LEU A 22 5.79 2.12 -6.41
N ILE A 23 5.56 0.89 -5.99
CA ILE A 23 4.42 0.07 -6.40
C ILE A 23 3.57 -0.22 -5.18
N GLU A 24 2.26 -0.11 -5.36
CA GLU A 24 1.30 -0.64 -4.41
C GLU A 24 0.91 -2.05 -4.85
N PHE A 25 1.15 -3.01 -3.97
CA PHE A 25 0.76 -4.40 -4.14
C PHE A 25 -0.28 -4.76 -3.08
N LYS A 26 -1.45 -5.22 -3.50
CA LYS A 26 -2.49 -5.74 -2.61
C LYS A 26 -2.85 -7.17 -2.99
N VAL A 27 -3.16 -7.96 -1.99
CA VAL A 27 -3.66 -9.32 -2.16
C VAL A 27 -4.48 -9.69 -0.92
N GLY A 28 -5.57 -10.40 -1.12
CA GLY A 28 -6.32 -11.03 -0.03
C GLY A 28 -6.03 -12.52 -0.02
N ILE A 29 -5.51 -13.03 1.10
CA ILE A 29 -5.20 -14.45 1.30
C ILE A 29 -6.38 -15.12 2.00
N TRP A 30 -6.76 -16.29 1.51
CA TRP A 30 -7.68 -17.19 2.18
C TRP A 30 -6.86 -18.26 2.88
N LYS A 31 -7.01 -18.34 4.20
CA LYS A 31 -6.80 -19.56 4.97
C LYS A 31 -8.12 -20.33 4.95
N LEU A 32 -8.06 -21.59 4.56
CA LEU A 32 -9.18 -22.51 4.61
C LEU A 32 -8.79 -23.65 5.54
N ASP A 33 -9.72 -23.98 6.42
CA ASP A 33 -9.64 -25.12 7.32
C ASP A 33 -8.58 -24.99 8.43
N SER A 34 -8.10 -26.09 9.00
CA SER A 34 -7.30 -26.11 10.23
C SER A 34 -5.79 -26.02 10.04
N TRP A 35 -5.22 -24.82 9.97
CA TRP A 35 -3.77 -24.68 9.96
C TRP A 35 -3.19 -24.82 11.37
N ASP A 36 -2.12 -25.59 11.57
CA ASP A 36 -1.65 -25.98 12.90
C ASP A 36 -0.47 -25.13 13.45
N SER A 37 -0.48 -23.82 13.19
CA SER A 37 0.66 -22.87 13.32
C SER A 37 1.54 -22.79 12.07
N GLU A 38 0.97 -23.17 10.94
CA GLU A 38 1.58 -22.96 9.63
C GLU A 38 1.30 -21.58 9.12
N GLY A 39 1.69 -21.33 7.88
CA GLY A 39 1.79 -19.98 7.41
C GLY A 39 1.82 -19.83 5.92
N PHE A 40 1.96 -18.56 5.58
CA PHE A 40 1.95 -18.09 4.23
C PHE A 40 2.99 -17.01 4.05
N GLN A 41 3.90 -17.25 3.11
CA GLN A 41 5.02 -16.38 2.81
C GLN A 41 4.79 -15.68 1.48
N ILE A 42 5.13 -14.39 1.44
CA ILE A 42 5.08 -13.58 0.23
C ILE A 42 6.48 -13.02 -0.03
N PHE A 43 6.93 -13.15 -1.27
CA PHE A 43 8.22 -12.62 -1.71
C PHE A 43 8.05 -11.65 -2.87
N ALA A 44 8.84 -10.57 -2.84
CA ALA A 44 9.08 -9.68 -3.97
C ALA A 44 10.55 -9.76 -4.36
N ASN A 45 10.85 -10.17 -5.60
CA ASN A 45 12.22 -10.36 -6.10
C ASN A 45 13.10 -11.22 -5.16
N ASN A 46 12.53 -12.33 -4.65
CA ASN A 46 13.14 -13.24 -3.67
C ASN A 46 13.41 -12.64 -2.27
N VAL A 47 12.98 -11.41 -2.00
CA VAL A 47 12.97 -10.84 -0.65
C VAL A 47 11.63 -11.14 -0.01
N GLU A 48 11.62 -11.77 1.17
CA GLU A 48 10.41 -11.99 1.96
C GLU A 48 9.84 -10.64 2.40
N ILE A 49 8.60 -10.36 2.02
CA ILE A 49 7.88 -9.14 2.40
C ILE A 49 6.76 -9.42 3.40
N GLU A 50 6.38 -10.68 3.57
CA GLU A 50 5.39 -11.12 4.56
C GLU A 50 5.61 -12.59 4.93
N ASN A 51 5.32 -12.92 6.19
CA ASN A 51 5.39 -14.26 6.75
C ASN A 51 4.28 -14.43 7.78
N LEU A 52 3.08 -14.70 7.29
CA LEU A 52 1.92 -14.94 8.13
C LEU A 52 2.07 -16.28 8.81
N LYS A 53 1.75 -16.34 10.11
CA LYS A 53 1.55 -17.58 10.85
C LYS A 53 0.16 -17.55 11.42
N LEU A 54 -0.62 -18.59 11.14
CA LEU A 54 -2.02 -18.71 11.52
C LEU A 54 -2.25 -20.07 12.17
N SER A 55 -3.18 -20.09 13.11
CA SER A 55 -3.57 -21.24 13.91
C SER A 55 -4.96 -21.72 13.50
N PHE A 56 -5.36 -22.90 13.99
CA PHE A 56 -6.60 -23.57 13.58
C PHE A 56 -7.86 -22.78 13.99
N HIS A 57 -7.75 -21.90 15.00
CA HIS A 57 -8.79 -20.96 15.45
C HIS A 57 -8.45 -19.49 15.15
N ASP A 58 -7.63 -19.22 14.13
CA ASP A 58 -7.51 -17.86 13.59
C ASP A 58 -8.51 -17.68 12.45
N GLY A 59 -9.71 -17.20 12.76
CA GLY A 59 -10.70 -16.88 11.74
C GLY A 59 -12.14 -16.83 12.25
N THR A 60 -13.06 -17.28 11.39
CA THR A 60 -14.47 -17.50 11.71
C THR A 60 -14.99 -18.73 10.97
N MET A 61 -16.05 -19.37 11.49
CA MET A 61 -16.75 -20.43 10.76
C MET A 61 -17.40 -19.86 9.50
N MET A 62 -16.80 -20.13 8.34
CA MET A 62 -17.29 -19.71 7.04
C MET A 62 -17.06 -20.82 6.01
N CYS A 63 -17.35 -20.57 4.73
CA CYS A 63 -17.22 -21.56 3.64
C CYS A 63 -17.86 -22.95 3.89
N ARG A 64 -18.84 -23.05 4.81
CA ARG A 64 -19.47 -24.29 5.30
C ARG A 64 -18.56 -25.20 6.14
N ASN A 65 -17.46 -24.67 6.68
CA ASN A 65 -16.72 -25.34 7.74
C ASN A 65 -17.44 -25.11 9.09
N GLU A 66 -17.73 -26.21 9.78
CA GLU A 66 -18.42 -26.21 11.08
C GLU A 66 -17.48 -26.59 12.23
N ILE A 67 -16.25 -26.97 11.93
CA ILE A 67 -15.27 -27.50 12.89
C ILE A 67 -14.07 -26.56 13.00
N TRP A 68 -13.62 -26.02 11.88
CA TRP A 68 -12.40 -25.22 11.78
C TRP A 68 -12.68 -23.84 11.19
N GLU A 69 -11.90 -22.85 11.62
CA GLU A 69 -12.13 -21.47 11.26
C GLU A 69 -11.36 -21.08 10.00
N ASP A 70 -12.06 -20.52 9.02
CA ASP A 70 -11.40 -19.93 7.86
C ASP A 70 -11.15 -18.43 8.08
N LEU A 71 -10.18 -17.89 7.35
CA LEU A 71 -9.83 -16.47 7.45
C LEU A 71 -9.59 -15.87 6.07
N PHE A 72 -10.16 -14.70 5.87
CA PHE A 72 -9.75 -13.79 4.80
C PHE A 72 -8.83 -12.70 5.35
N GLN A 73 -7.56 -12.75 4.96
CA GLN A 73 -6.54 -11.79 5.38
C GLN A 73 -6.19 -10.85 4.21
N PRO A 74 -6.74 -9.61 4.19
CA PRO A 74 -6.31 -8.59 3.25
C PRO A 74 -4.92 -8.06 3.62
N LEU A 75 -4.05 -7.92 2.62
CA LEU A 75 -2.68 -7.43 2.75
C LEU A 75 -2.40 -6.31 1.75
N SER A 76 -1.57 -5.35 2.14
CA SER A 76 -1.21 -4.20 1.31
C SER A 76 0.24 -3.78 1.58
N PHE A 77 1.04 -3.73 0.52
CA PHE A 77 2.47 -3.45 0.56
C PHE A 77 2.81 -2.26 -0.34
N ARG A 78 3.85 -1.51 0.05
CA ARG A 78 4.48 -0.49 -0.79
C ARG A 78 5.91 -0.92 -1.09
N LEU A 79 6.17 -1.32 -2.32
CA LEU A 79 7.43 -1.90 -2.77
C LEU A 79 8.20 -0.90 -3.62
N LYS A 80 9.46 -0.61 -3.27
CA LYS A 80 10.35 0.18 -4.12
C LYS A 80 11.03 -0.75 -5.12
N ILE A 81 10.79 -0.55 -6.41
CA ILE A 81 11.41 -1.36 -7.46
C ILE A 81 12.61 -0.61 -8.03
N THR A 82 13.78 -1.24 -8.01
CA THR A 82 15.03 -0.67 -8.56
C THR A 82 15.33 -1.18 -9.97
N GLY A 83 14.90 -2.40 -10.29
CA GLY A 83 15.05 -3.01 -11.62
C GLY A 83 13.87 -2.76 -12.56
N THR A 84 13.87 -3.44 -13.70
CA THR A 84 12.78 -3.42 -14.68
C THR A 84 11.84 -4.60 -14.55
N ASP A 85 12.13 -5.53 -13.64
CA ASP A 85 11.34 -6.73 -13.42
C ASP A 85 10.93 -6.82 -11.94
N LEU A 86 9.70 -7.31 -11.74
CA LEU A 86 9.16 -7.62 -10.43
C LEU A 86 8.60 -9.04 -10.45
N THR A 87 9.15 -9.92 -9.63
CA THR A 87 8.58 -11.24 -9.37
C THR A 87 7.87 -11.23 -8.03
N ILE A 88 6.56 -11.50 -8.05
CA ILE A 88 5.78 -11.78 -6.84
C ILE A 88 5.63 -13.29 -6.72
N LYS A 89 6.00 -13.84 -5.56
CA LYS A 89 5.87 -15.26 -5.24
C LYS A 89 5.05 -15.40 -3.97
N LEU A 90 4.03 -16.23 -4.04
CA LEU A 90 3.16 -16.66 -2.97
C LEU A 90 3.49 -18.12 -2.67
N LYS A 91 3.76 -18.45 -1.41
CA LYS A 91 4.18 -19.78 -1.01
C LYS A 91 3.57 -20.11 0.35
N ASP A 92 3.02 -21.29 0.49
CA ASP A 92 2.64 -21.81 1.80
C ASP A 92 3.77 -22.56 2.50
N ASN A 93 3.60 -22.75 3.80
CA ASN A 93 4.36 -23.71 4.59
C ASN A 93 3.42 -24.64 5.38
N LEU A 94 2.28 -24.98 4.78
CA LEU A 94 1.35 -25.99 5.31
C LEU A 94 2.09 -27.32 5.48
N GLN A 95 1.63 -28.15 6.41
CA GLN A 95 2.17 -29.44 6.81
C GLN A 95 1.00 -30.40 6.98
N THR A 96 0.60 -31.04 5.89
CA THR A 96 -0.46 -32.06 5.98
C THR A 96 0.08 -33.28 6.73
N ASP A 97 -0.70 -33.79 7.69
CA ASP A 97 -0.36 -34.99 8.45
C ASP A 97 -0.59 -36.29 7.65
N THR A 98 -1.30 -36.18 6.52
CA THR A 98 -1.58 -37.26 5.59
C THR A 98 -0.70 -37.20 4.34
N TRP A 99 -0.20 -38.36 3.93
CA TRP A 99 0.58 -38.57 2.69
C TRP A 99 -0.23 -38.37 1.40
N PHE A 100 -1.46 -37.86 1.52
CA PHE A 100 -2.37 -37.65 0.40
C PHE A 100 -2.72 -36.16 0.37
N GLU A 101 -2.37 -35.53 -0.75
CA GLU A 101 -2.48 -34.09 -1.01
C GLU A 101 -3.95 -33.65 -1.07
N ASP A 102 -4.65 -33.59 0.07
CA ASP A 102 -6.05 -33.23 0.09
C ASP A 102 -6.28 -31.73 0.32
N LEU A 103 -6.92 -31.08 -0.66
CA LEU A 103 -7.35 -29.69 -0.57
C LEU A 103 -8.44 -29.48 0.49
N TRP A 104 -9.01 -30.57 1.03
CA TRP A 104 -10.04 -30.58 2.06
C TRP A 104 -9.52 -30.60 3.50
N ASP A 105 -8.21 -30.66 3.74
CA ASP A 105 -7.63 -30.67 5.09
C ASP A 105 -7.02 -29.32 5.46
N GLU A 106 -6.00 -28.88 4.70
CA GLU A 106 -5.39 -27.57 4.82
C GLU A 106 -5.21 -26.99 3.43
N SER A 107 -5.88 -25.86 3.17
CA SER A 107 -5.73 -25.20 1.88
C SER A 107 -5.75 -23.69 1.97
N TRP A 108 -5.31 -23.09 0.87
CA TRP A 108 -5.23 -21.66 0.75
C TRP A 108 -5.69 -21.18 -0.61
N GLY A 109 -6.05 -19.91 -0.67
CA GLY A 109 -6.39 -19.25 -1.91
C GLY A 109 -6.02 -17.78 -1.86
N PHE A 110 -6.20 -17.10 -2.97
CA PHE A 110 -6.07 -15.66 -2.98
C PHE A 110 -7.04 -14.99 -3.94
N ARG A 111 -7.39 -13.74 -3.62
CA ARG A 111 -8.21 -12.85 -4.45
C ARG A 111 -7.69 -11.42 -4.34
N ASP A 112 -8.28 -10.54 -5.14
CA ASP A 112 -7.99 -9.11 -5.13
C ASP A 112 -6.50 -8.79 -5.31
N PHE A 113 -5.82 -9.56 -6.17
CA PHE A 113 -4.43 -9.31 -6.57
C PHE A 113 -4.38 -8.02 -7.39
N ILE A 114 -3.91 -6.94 -6.78
CA ILE A 114 -3.80 -5.63 -7.40
C ILE A 114 -2.34 -5.22 -7.37
N LEU A 115 -1.79 -4.97 -8.56
CA LEU A 115 -0.47 -4.40 -8.73
C LEU A 115 -0.60 -3.12 -9.54
N ARG A 116 -0.21 -2.00 -8.95
CA ARG A 116 -0.25 -0.69 -9.61
C ARG A 116 0.92 0.17 -9.19
N LEU A 117 1.34 1.07 -10.08
CA LEU A 117 2.24 2.14 -9.67
C LEU A 117 1.59 2.89 -8.50
N ALA A 118 2.32 3.04 -7.41
CA ALA A 118 1.86 3.85 -6.31
C ALA A 118 1.77 5.28 -6.84
N VAL A 119 0.62 5.90 -6.64
CA VAL A 119 0.44 7.30 -6.98
C VAL A 119 1.31 8.10 -6.01
N PRO A 120 2.35 8.82 -6.48
CA PRO A 120 3.16 9.63 -5.60
C PRO A 120 2.29 10.73 -5.00
N CYS A 121 2.36 10.87 -3.68
CA CYS A 121 1.65 11.90 -2.95
C CYS A 121 2.62 12.86 -2.29
N VAL A 122 2.16 14.09 -2.12
CA VAL A 122 2.84 15.14 -1.37
C VAL A 122 1.99 15.43 -0.15
N ASN A 123 2.63 15.43 1.01
CA ASN A 123 1.99 15.78 2.26
C ASN A 123 2.35 17.22 2.61
N PHE A 124 1.33 18.02 2.87
CA PHE A 124 1.42 19.39 3.34
C PHE A 124 0.93 19.43 4.79
N TYR A 125 1.67 20.13 5.63
CA TYR A 125 1.42 20.16 7.07
C TYR A 125 1.22 21.58 7.55
N SER A 126 0.34 21.76 8.54
CA SER A 126 0.05 23.08 9.12
C SER A 126 1.14 23.62 10.02
N GLU A 127 2.05 22.75 10.51
CA GLU A 127 3.18 23.13 11.34
C GLU A 127 4.51 22.68 10.73
N CYS A 128 5.62 23.22 11.25
CA CYS A 128 6.95 22.80 10.85
C CYS A 128 7.27 21.38 11.34
N ASN A 129 8.28 20.77 10.74
CA ASN A 129 8.74 19.41 11.00
C ASN A 129 7.68 18.33 10.76
N TYR A 130 6.80 18.55 9.78
CA TYR A 130 5.80 17.57 9.32
C TYR A 130 4.76 17.21 10.40
N THR A 131 4.33 18.21 11.17
CA THR A 131 3.37 18.06 12.27
C THR A 131 2.12 18.91 12.07
N GLY A 132 1.09 18.71 12.90
CA GLY A 132 -0.18 19.42 12.79
C GLY A 132 -1.15 18.78 11.79
N ALA A 133 -2.06 19.58 11.23
CA ALA A 133 -3.06 19.10 10.28
C ALA A 133 -2.39 18.70 8.95
N LEU A 134 -2.84 17.59 8.38
CA LEU A 134 -2.35 17.04 7.12
C LEU A 134 -3.32 17.34 5.98
N PHE A 135 -2.78 17.90 4.91
CA PHE A 135 -3.42 17.96 3.60
C PHE A 135 -2.54 17.20 2.60
N GLN A 136 -3.11 16.22 1.90
CA GLN A 136 -2.37 15.36 0.97
C GLN A 136 -2.89 15.57 -0.44
N ILE A 137 -1.97 15.65 -1.41
CA ILE A 137 -2.29 15.65 -2.84
C ILE A 137 -1.50 14.54 -3.51
N CYS A 138 -2.19 13.64 -4.20
CA CYS A 138 -1.60 12.58 -4.99
C CYS A 138 -1.58 12.93 -6.49
N GLN A 139 -0.61 12.41 -7.24
CA GLN A 139 -0.50 12.63 -8.69
C GLN A 139 -1.81 12.26 -9.41
N GLY A 140 -2.31 13.17 -10.23
CA GLY A 140 -3.57 12.99 -10.96
C GLY A 140 -4.81 13.47 -10.21
N GLU A 141 -4.71 13.73 -8.89
CA GLU A 141 -5.74 14.48 -8.19
C GLU A 141 -5.72 15.93 -8.68
N LYS A 142 -6.91 16.44 -8.98
CA LYS A 142 -7.15 17.86 -9.22
C LYS A 142 -7.91 18.36 -8.01
N SER A 143 -7.34 19.29 -7.25
CA SER A 143 -8.17 20.10 -6.34
C SER A 143 -9.19 20.82 -7.20
N LYS A 144 -10.47 20.70 -6.86
CA LYS A 144 -11.56 21.17 -7.71
C LYS A 144 -11.70 22.70 -7.65
N LEU A 145 -11.16 23.39 -6.65
CA LEU A 145 -11.15 24.85 -6.57
C LEU A 145 -9.97 25.39 -5.74
N GLN A 146 -9.60 26.66 -5.96
CA GLN A 146 -8.55 27.37 -5.21
C GLN A 146 -8.86 27.53 -3.70
N ASN A 147 -10.13 27.35 -3.32
CA ASN A 147 -10.63 27.45 -1.94
C ASN A 147 -10.53 26.13 -1.15
N GLU A 148 -10.02 25.05 -1.74
CA GLU A 148 -10.00 23.71 -1.12
C GLU A 148 -8.71 23.37 -0.39
N ILE A 149 -7.76 24.31 -0.24
CA ILE A 149 -6.61 24.11 0.64
C ILE A 149 -7.07 24.44 2.06
N PRO A 150 -7.32 23.44 2.93
CA PRO A 150 -8.03 23.68 4.20
C PRO A 150 -7.14 24.31 5.27
N ILE A 151 -5.83 24.42 5.02
CA ILE A 151 -4.82 24.78 6.01
C ILE A 151 -3.77 25.73 5.44
N GLU A 152 -3.17 26.52 6.32
CA GLU A 152 -1.89 27.18 6.05
C GLU A 152 -0.79 26.11 5.94
N ILE A 153 0.09 26.17 4.95
CA ILE A 153 1.12 25.15 4.73
C ILE A 153 2.45 25.65 5.30
N LYS A 154 2.99 24.99 6.32
CA LYS A 154 4.28 25.31 6.94
C LYS A 154 5.37 24.28 6.71
N SER A 155 5.04 23.03 6.35
CA SER A 155 6.06 22.07 5.90
C SER A 155 5.53 21.14 4.81
N ILE A 156 6.44 20.64 3.97
CA ILE A 156 6.12 19.81 2.80
C ILE A 156 6.97 18.55 2.87
N LEU A 157 6.35 17.38 2.94
CA LEU A 157 7.01 16.09 2.83
C LEU A 157 6.71 15.48 1.46
N MET A 158 7.76 15.22 0.69
CA MET A 158 7.66 14.67 -0.66
C MET A 158 8.74 13.62 -0.91
N GLY A 159 8.40 12.62 -1.72
CA GLY A 159 9.35 11.59 -2.18
C GLY A 159 10.35 12.13 -3.21
N PRO A 160 11.44 11.39 -3.48
CA PRO A 160 12.44 11.77 -4.48
C PRO A 160 11.82 11.92 -5.88
N GLY A 161 12.28 12.90 -6.65
CA GLY A 161 11.83 13.15 -8.02
C GLY A 161 10.47 13.86 -8.14
N ILE A 162 9.79 14.13 -7.02
CA ILE A 162 8.59 14.98 -7.02
C ILE A 162 9.02 16.44 -7.08
N ILE A 163 8.37 17.21 -7.95
CA ILE A 163 8.51 18.66 -8.04
C ILE A 163 7.17 19.29 -7.63
N VAL A 164 7.21 20.09 -6.57
CA VAL A 164 6.05 20.85 -6.09
C VAL A 164 6.17 22.29 -6.52
N LYS A 165 5.15 22.79 -7.24
CA LYS A 165 5.08 24.19 -7.66
C LYS A 165 3.94 24.87 -6.93
N LEU A 166 4.25 25.78 -6.01
CA LEU A 166 3.25 26.55 -5.28
C LEU A 166 3.27 28.00 -5.77
N LYS A 167 2.11 28.56 -6.08
CA LYS A 167 1.97 29.97 -6.49
C LYS A 167 1.59 30.82 -5.29
N SER A 168 2.45 31.79 -4.95
CA SER A 168 2.20 32.69 -3.81
C SER A 168 0.82 33.37 -3.93
N PRO A 169 0.08 33.52 -2.83
CA PRO A 169 -1.31 34.00 -2.85
C PRO A 169 -1.48 35.51 -3.01
N ASN A 170 -0.42 36.26 -3.32
CA ASN A 170 -0.60 37.62 -3.82
C ASN A 170 -1.51 37.56 -5.05
N TYR A 171 -2.78 37.95 -4.85
CA TYR A 171 -3.79 38.05 -5.90
C TYR A 171 -3.16 38.87 -7.04
N PHE A 172 -3.28 38.37 -8.28
CA PHE A 172 -2.63 38.89 -9.48
C PHE A 172 -1.13 38.53 -9.64
N ALA A 173 -0.87 37.28 -10.05
CA ALA A 173 0.42 36.83 -10.61
C ALA A 173 1.61 36.73 -9.63
N GLY A 174 1.36 36.30 -8.39
CA GLY A 174 2.44 35.89 -7.47
C GLY A 174 3.44 34.89 -8.09
N VAL A 175 4.69 34.95 -7.62
CA VAL A 175 5.81 34.13 -8.09
C VAL A 175 5.52 32.64 -7.82
N ILE A 176 5.81 31.79 -8.80
CA ILE A 176 5.81 30.34 -8.63
C ILE A 176 7.09 29.95 -7.91
N GLN A 177 6.95 29.32 -6.74
CA GLN A 177 8.05 28.69 -6.03
C GLN A 177 8.07 27.21 -6.35
N GLU A 178 9.26 26.69 -6.64
CA GLU A 178 9.48 25.30 -6.99
C GLU A 178 10.29 24.61 -5.87
N PHE A 179 9.78 23.47 -5.40
CA PHE A 179 10.41 22.65 -4.38
C PHE A 179 10.69 21.27 -4.97
N THR A 180 11.94 20.82 -4.92
CA THR A 180 12.39 19.53 -5.46
C THR A 180 12.78 18.54 -4.35
N SER A 181 12.62 18.96 -3.10
CA SER A 181 12.91 18.17 -1.90
C SER A 181 11.97 18.59 -0.76
N SER A 182 11.88 17.72 0.26
CA SER A 182 11.06 18.00 1.44
C SER A 182 11.53 19.26 2.16
N GLN A 183 10.56 20.07 2.60
CA GLN A 183 10.78 21.33 3.29
C GLN A 183 10.32 21.19 4.75
N PRO A 184 11.25 21.13 5.73
CA PRO A 184 10.88 20.97 7.13
C PRO A 184 10.19 22.22 7.69
N CYS A 185 10.40 23.40 7.10
CA CYS A 185 9.73 24.62 7.54
C CYS A 185 9.72 25.67 6.41
N LEU A 186 8.58 26.31 6.17
CA LEU A 186 8.39 27.41 5.23
C LEU A 186 8.18 28.70 6.01
N MET A 187 9.13 29.62 5.97
CA MET A 187 9.12 30.84 6.80
C MET A 187 8.27 31.98 6.22
N ALA A 188 7.90 31.93 4.94
CA ALA A 188 7.30 33.05 4.21
C ALA A 188 6.13 32.67 3.30
N TYR A 189 5.55 31.48 3.50
CA TYR A 189 4.55 30.93 2.58
C TYR A 189 3.22 30.71 3.31
N GLN A 190 2.31 31.67 3.22
CA GLN A 190 1.00 31.61 3.88
C GLN A 190 -0.10 31.52 2.82
N PHE A 191 -0.75 30.36 2.67
CA PHE A 191 -2.02 30.32 1.94
C PHE A 191 -3.07 31.11 2.74
N PRO A 192 -3.90 31.94 2.09
CA PRO A 192 -4.97 32.64 2.77
C PRO A 192 -5.87 31.59 3.41
N LYS A 193 -6.13 31.73 4.72
CA LYS A 193 -7.26 31.04 5.32
C LYS A 193 -8.49 31.50 4.57
N VAL A 194 -9.16 30.59 3.87
CA VAL A 194 -10.48 30.89 3.33
C VAL A 194 -11.38 31.09 4.54
N ILE A 195 -11.65 32.35 4.87
CA ILE A 195 -12.69 32.70 5.81
C ILE A 195 -13.98 32.45 5.04
N TYR A 196 -14.69 31.37 5.35
CA TYR A 196 -16.08 31.25 4.95
C TYR A 196 -16.80 32.45 5.59
N GLN A 197 -17.22 33.42 4.78
CA GLN A 197 -18.25 34.35 5.20
C GLN A 197 -19.55 33.53 5.23
N GLU A 198 -20.13 33.40 6.41
CA GLU A 198 -21.46 32.81 6.64
C GLU A 198 -22.54 33.51 5.83
#